data_AF-A0A9W9BQ32-F1
#
_entry.id   AF-A0A9W9BQ32-F1
#
_cell.length_a   1.000
_cell.length_b   1.000
_cell.length_c   1.000
_cell.angle_alpha   90.00
_cell.angle_beta   90.00
_cell.angle_gamma   90.00
#
_symmetry.space_group_name_H-M   'P 1'
#
loop_
_entity.id
_entity.type
_entity.pdbx_description
1 polymer ?
#
loop_
_entity_poly.entity_id
_entity_poly.type
_entity_poly.pdbx_seq_one_letter_code
_entity_poly.pdbx_strand_id
1 'polypeptide(L)'
;MVEWSKRGVVQVEGDRENWWQVNETNPFARCDFSLKANDACLQEWSQSHTGPYGEGAAPLGLLYKSSVSETNESDLFLFGAAGVVFRGYFPGYSTYQAPPTSWFWSVVKMQTGNQAGTVTLRSADPRQAPEINFNFFAEKGERDLQAIQEAVEHTMQIFNATGEPYAPYTVIEPPPSVDVRQGIMDEAFSHHATSTCRMGPAGDKNYCVESNFKFPRTPGGFPAAPTFVISQKAFEAILKSIKN
;
A
#
# COMPACT_ATOMS: atom_id res chain seq x y z
N MET A 1 7.44 -11.94 -16.72
CA MET A 1 7.97 -11.26 -15.51
C MET A 1 6.84 -10.48 -14.87
N VAL A 2 6.95 -10.14 -13.60
CA VAL A 2 5.91 -9.48 -12.78
C VAL A 2 6.51 -8.24 -12.17
N GLU A 3 5.78 -7.14 -12.30
CA GLU A 3 6.11 -5.91 -11.59
C GLU A 3 5.27 -5.86 -10.31
N TRP A 4 5.93 -5.57 -9.19
CA TRP A 4 5.30 -5.46 -7.87
C TRP A 4 5.61 -4.08 -7.31
N SER A 5 4.60 -3.37 -6.80
CA SER A 5 4.90 -2.23 -5.92
C SER A 5 5.71 -2.70 -4.72
N LYS A 6 6.49 -1.82 -4.10
CA LYS A 6 7.18 -2.13 -2.84
C LYS A 6 6.56 -1.30 -1.75
N ARG A 7 6.35 -1.91 -0.59
CA ARG A 7 5.78 -1.22 0.57
C ARG A 7 6.69 -1.36 1.78
N GLY A 8 6.91 -0.25 2.47
CA GLY A 8 7.45 -0.23 3.82
C GLY A 8 6.38 0.18 4.82
N VAL A 9 6.66 -0.05 6.11
CA VAL A 9 5.85 0.44 7.22
C VAL A 9 6.75 1.27 8.13
N VAL A 10 6.25 2.43 8.53
CA VAL A 10 6.78 3.18 9.66
C VAL A 10 5.73 3.09 10.76
N GLN A 11 6.12 2.64 11.94
CA GLN A 11 5.22 2.55 13.08
C GLN A 11 5.83 3.25 14.28
N VAL A 12 4.99 4.04 14.95
CA VAL A 12 5.26 4.58 16.28
C VAL A 12 4.16 4.17 17.24
N GLU A 13 4.49 4.08 18.52
CA GLU A 13 3.53 3.85 19.60
C GLU A 13 3.64 4.98 20.63
N GLY A 14 2.53 5.59 21.00
CA GLY A 14 2.52 6.62 22.03
C GLY A 14 2.59 6.02 23.44
N ASP A 15 3.22 6.75 24.35
CA ASP A 15 3.50 6.27 25.72
C ASP A 15 2.30 6.38 26.68
N ARG A 16 1.13 6.84 26.18
CA ARG A 16 -0.11 7.03 26.95
C ARG A 16 -1.30 6.44 26.19
N GLU A 17 -2.27 5.89 26.91
CA GLU A 17 -3.56 5.51 26.32
C GLU A 17 -4.19 6.74 25.65
N ASN A 18 -4.75 6.54 24.46
CA ASN A 18 -5.47 7.58 23.71
C ASN A 18 -4.62 8.84 23.37
N TRP A 19 -3.29 8.70 23.24
CA TRP A 19 -2.37 9.80 22.88
C TRP A 19 -2.68 10.50 21.55
N TRP A 20 -3.42 9.85 20.64
CA TRP A 20 -3.91 10.44 19.39
C TRP A 20 -5.36 10.95 19.48
N GLN A 21 -6.06 10.71 20.59
CA GLN A 21 -7.44 11.15 20.83
C GLN A 21 -7.52 12.48 21.60
N VAL A 22 -6.43 13.24 21.59
CA VAL A 22 -6.33 14.43 22.43
C VAL A 22 -7.15 15.54 21.76
N ASN A 23 -8.34 15.77 22.34
CA ASN A 23 -9.32 16.84 22.08
C ASN A 23 -10.55 16.49 21.21
N GLU A 24 -11.65 17.22 21.46
CA GLU A 24 -13.07 16.98 21.12
C GLU A 24 -13.45 16.73 19.63
N THR A 25 -12.48 16.68 18.72
CA THR A 25 -12.69 16.57 17.26
C THR A 25 -12.29 15.21 16.66
N ASN A 26 -11.88 14.23 17.46
CA ASN A 26 -11.63 12.88 16.96
C ASN A 26 -12.97 12.21 16.61
N PRO A 27 -13.30 11.97 15.31
CA PRO A 27 -14.56 11.37 14.94
C PRO A 27 -14.69 9.95 15.52
N PHE A 28 -13.58 9.27 15.78
CA PHE A 28 -13.53 7.91 16.30
C PHE A 28 -13.62 7.81 17.83
N ALA A 29 -13.66 8.91 18.59
CA ALA A 29 -13.59 8.89 20.05
C ALA A 29 -14.76 8.12 20.74
N ARG A 30 -15.89 7.96 20.04
CA ARG A 30 -17.06 7.22 20.53
C ARG A 30 -17.20 5.82 19.92
N CYS A 31 -16.24 5.39 19.11
CA CYS A 31 -16.29 4.08 18.47
C CYS A 31 -15.69 3.03 19.38
N ASP A 32 -16.47 1.98 19.67
CA ASP A 32 -16.04 0.82 20.44
C ASP A 32 -15.25 -0.18 19.57
N PHE A 33 -15.37 -0.09 18.23
CA PHE A 33 -14.75 -1.01 17.27
C PHE A 33 -15.10 -2.49 17.50
N SER A 34 -16.13 -2.77 18.31
CA SER A 34 -16.59 -4.14 18.58
C SER A 34 -17.48 -4.68 17.46
N LEU A 35 -18.02 -3.80 16.61
CA LEU A 35 -18.98 -4.14 15.55
C LEU A 35 -20.22 -4.88 16.08
N LYS A 36 -20.54 -4.71 17.37
CA LYS A 36 -21.73 -5.25 18.02
C LYS A 36 -22.87 -4.24 17.96
N ALA A 37 -24.09 -4.70 18.22
CA ALA A 37 -25.28 -3.86 18.18
C ALA A 37 -25.24 -2.64 19.12
N ASN A 38 -24.39 -2.64 20.15
CA ASN A 38 -24.19 -1.53 21.08
C ASN A 38 -23.06 -0.57 20.70
N ASP A 39 -22.34 -0.83 19.59
CA ASP A 39 -21.31 0.07 19.07
C ASP A 39 -21.97 1.33 18.49
N ALA A 40 -21.73 2.48 19.12
CA ALA A 40 -22.36 3.74 18.74
C ALA A 40 -22.05 4.16 17.30
N CYS A 41 -20.83 3.89 16.82
CA CYS A 41 -20.44 4.21 15.45
C CYS A 41 -21.09 3.26 14.43
N LEU A 42 -21.34 2.00 14.80
CA LEU A 42 -22.11 1.08 13.98
C LEU A 42 -23.59 1.51 13.88
N GLN A 43 -24.18 1.92 15.01
CA GLN A 43 -25.56 2.39 15.04
C GLN A 43 -25.74 3.64 14.17
N GLU A 44 -24.83 4.61 14.27
CA GLU A 44 -24.86 5.82 13.43
C GLU A 44 -24.79 5.44 11.94
N TRP A 45 -23.79 4.66 11.54
CA TRP A 45 -23.66 4.23 10.15
C TRP A 45 -24.88 3.46 9.65
N SER A 46 -25.43 2.54 10.45
CA SER A 46 -26.61 1.77 10.06
C SER A 46 -27.87 2.61 9.91
N GLN A 47 -28.00 3.72 10.62
CA GLN A 47 -29.20 4.55 10.62
C GLN A 47 -29.14 5.66 9.58
N SER A 48 -28.00 6.35 9.47
CA SER A 48 -27.85 7.53 8.62
C SER A 48 -26.81 7.37 7.51
N HIS A 49 -26.07 6.26 7.47
CA HIS A 49 -24.91 6.07 6.58
C HIS A 49 -23.86 7.18 6.75
N THR A 50 -23.78 7.76 7.95
CA THR A 50 -22.80 8.77 8.34
C THR A 50 -21.85 8.23 9.41
N GLY A 51 -20.93 9.08 9.85
CA GLY A 51 -20.06 8.80 10.97
C GLY A 51 -18.82 8.00 10.58
N PRO A 52 -18.03 7.60 11.58
CA PRO A 52 -16.66 7.12 11.34
C PRO A 52 -16.59 5.80 10.56
N TYR A 53 -17.63 4.97 10.61
CA TYR A 53 -17.70 3.73 9.81
C TYR A 53 -18.14 3.95 8.36
N GLY A 54 -18.59 5.17 8.01
CA GLY A 54 -18.78 5.60 6.62
C GLY A 54 -17.51 6.17 5.98
N GLU A 55 -16.46 6.42 6.78
CA GLU A 55 -15.18 6.95 6.31
C GLU A 55 -14.25 5.83 5.83
N GLY A 56 -13.44 6.12 4.82
CA GLY A 56 -12.41 5.19 4.35
C GLY A 56 -11.34 4.95 5.41
N ALA A 57 -10.77 3.74 5.45
CA ALA A 57 -9.60 3.47 6.27
C ALA A 57 -8.39 4.33 5.85
N ALA A 58 -7.50 4.64 6.79
CA ALA A 58 -6.31 5.46 6.58
C ALA A 58 -6.61 6.87 6.02
N PRO A 59 -7.19 7.76 6.84
CA PRO A 59 -7.70 9.06 6.39
C PRO A 59 -6.60 10.04 5.95
N LEU A 60 -5.33 9.79 6.30
CA LEU A 60 -4.22 10.64 5.88
C LEU A 60 -3.50 10.03 4.68
N GLY A 61 -3.32 10.85 3.64
CA GLY A 61 -2.53 10.54 2.46
C GLY A 61 -1.50 11.64 2.17
N LEU A 62 -0.30 11.24 1.78
CA LEU A 62 0.79 12.14 1.39
C LEU A 62 1.41 11.65 0.07
N LEU A 63 1.50 12.55 -0.90
CA LEU A 63 2.34 12.36 -2.07
C LEU A 63 3.72 12.94 -1.80
N TYR A 64 4.75 12.14 -2.04
CA TYR A 64 6.14 12.54 -1.81
C TYR A 64 6.96 12.28 -3.07
N LYS A 65 7.80 13.25 -3.43
CA LYS A 65 8.75 13.16 -4.53
C LYS A 65 10.13 12.93 -3.96
N SER A 66 10.68 11.73 -4.16
CA SER A 66 12.05 11.42 -3.79
C SER A 66 13.05 12.19 -4.65
N SER A 67 14.28 12.30 -4.16
CA SER A 67 15.40 12.88 -4.90
C SER A 67 15.78 12.05 -6.14
N VAL A 68 15.34 10.80 -6.21
CA VAL A 68 15.65 9.82 -7.27
C VAL A 68 14.45 9.50 -8.18
N SER A 69 13.42 10.35 -8.16
CA SER A 69 12.28 10.23 -9.06
C SER A 69 12.71 10.34 -10.54
N GLU A 70 12.41 9.31 -11.34
CA GLU A 70 12.75 9.26 -12.77
C GLU A 70 11.99 10.28 -13.60
N THR A 71 10.80 10.68 -13.15
CA THR A 71 9.88 11.55 -13.91
C THR A 71 9.83 12.97 -13.36
N ASN A 72 10.58 13.26 -12.28
CA ASN A 72 10.46 14.49 -11.49
C ASN A 72 9.04 14.74 -10.95
N GLU A 73 8.20 13.70 -10.89
CA GLU A 73 6.89 13.68 -10.25
C GLU A 73 6.94 12.93 -8.92
N SER A 74 5.87 13.00 -8.13
CA SER A 74 5.74 12.19 -6.91
C SER A 74 5.78 10.70 -7.25
N ASP A 75 6.71 9.99 -6.64
CA ASP A 75 6.99 8.58 -6.90
C ASP A 75 6.83 7.71 -5.64
N LEU A 76 6.30 8.31 -4.57
CA LEU A 76 5.89 7.68 -3.33
C LEU A 76 4.51 8.18 -2.92
N PHE A 77 3.67 7.25 -2.48
CA PHE A 77 2.40 7.55 -1.83
C PHE A 77 2.44 6.96 -0.42
N LEU A 78 2.22 7.79 0.59
CA LEU A 78 2.14 7.36 1.97
C LEU A 78 0.69 7.47 2.43
N PHE A 79 0.20 6.48 3.16
CA PHE A 79 -1.06 6.60 3.89
C PHE A 79 -0.90 6.14 5.33
N GLY A 80 -1.66 6.74 6.23
CA GLY A 80 -1.54 6.46 7.65
C GLY A 80 -2.85 6.56 8.40
N ALA A 81 -2.85 5.93 9.56
CA ALA A 81 -3.95 5.98 10.51
C ALA A 81 -3.44 5.73 11.94
N ALA A 82 -4.21 6.21 12.91
CA ALA A 82 -4.05 5.89 14.32
C ALA A 82 -4.83 4.62 14.70
N GLY A 83 -4.41 3.95 15.77
CA GLY A 83 -5.09 2.80 16.38
C GLY A 83 -5.05 1.51 15.56
N VAL A 84 -4.36 1.50 14.42
CA VAL A 84 -4.22 0.35 13.53
C VAL A 84 -2.82 0.34 12.93
N VAL A 85 -2.40 -0.80 12.39
CA VAL A 85 -1.14 -0.93 11.65
C VAL A 85 -1.36 -1.83 10.43
N PHE A 86 -0.97 -1.36 9.25
CA PHE A 86 -1.04 -2.15 8.01
C PHE A 86 0.31 -2.76 7.64
N ARG A 87 0.49 -4.04 7.95
CA ARG A 87 1.72 -4.84 7.68
C ARG A 87 1.55 -5.84 6.52
N GLY A 88 0.59 -5.58 5.64
CA GLY A 88 0.25 -6.48 4.56
C GLY A 88 -0.69 -7.61 4.98
N TYR A 89 -0.67 -8.69 4.22
CA TYR A 89 -1.65 -9.78 4.28
C TYR A 89 -0.99 -11.05 4.77
N PHE A 90 -1.38 -11.50 5.96
CA PHE A 90 -0.92 -12.73 6.59
C PHE A 90 -2.12 -13.51 7.14
N PRO A 91 -2.02 -14.83 7.38
CA PRO A 91 -3.12 -15.58 8.00
C PRO A 91 -3.56 -14.94 9.33
N GLY A 92 -4.84 -14.56 9.43
CA GLY A 92 -5.38 -13.85 10.60
C GLY A 92 -5.32 -12.32 10.54
N TYR A 93 -4.76 -11.71 9.48
CA TYR A 93 -4.66 -10.25 9.37
C TYR A 93 -6.02 -9.53 9.52
N SER A 94 -7.10 -10.15 9.06
CA SER A 94 -8.45 -9.60 9.09
C SER A 94 -9.04 -9.45 10.50
N THR A 95 -8.46 -10.13 11.48
CA THR A 95 -8.87 -10.09 12.89
C THR A 95 -7.76 -9.57 13.80
N TYR A 96 -6.59 -9.26 13.25
CA TYR A 96 -5.48 -8.69 14.00
C TYR A 96 -5.84 -7.28 14.47
N GLN A 97 -5.54 -6.99 15.74
CA GLN A 97 -5.70 -5.66 16.32
C GLN A 97 -4.34 -5.19 16.80
N ALA A 98 -3.94 -4.00 16.35
CA ALA A 98 -2.77 -3.33 16.88
C ALA A 98 -3.12 -2.70 18.25
N PRO A 99 -2.12 -2.43 19.12
CA PRO A 99 -2.34 -1.60 20.29
C PRO A 99 -3.07 -0.30 19.90
N PRO A 100 -4.09 0.14 20.65
CA PRO A 100 -4.78 1.40 20.35
C PRO A 100 -3.83 2.59 20.32
N THR A 101 -2.68 2.50 20.98
CA THR A 101 -1.60 3.50 20.96
C THR A 101 -0.72 3.45 19.70
N SER A 102 -1.04 2.63 18.70
CA SER A 102 -0.25 2.55 17.47
C SER A 102 -0.59 3.68 16.50
N TRP A 103 0.41 4.10 15.73
CA TRP A 103 0.23 4.83 14.49
C TRP A 103 1.11 4.20 13.41
N PHE A 104 0.61 4.13 12.18
CA PHE A 104 1.44 3.72 11.04
C PHE A 104 1.42 4.71 9.88
N TRP A 105 2.51 4.71 9.10
CA TRP A 105 2.55 5.13 7.70
C TRP A 105 2.94 3.93 6.84
N SER A 106 2.11 3.55 5.88
CA SER A 106 2.52 2.63 4.81
C SER A 106 3.09 3.46 3.66
N VAL A 107 4.31 3.14 3.28
CA VAL A 107 5.06 3.82 2.22
C VAL A 107 4.97 3.01 0.94
N VAL A 108 4.30 3.50 -0.09
CA VAL A 108 4.15 2.81 -1.39
C VAL A 108 5.10 3.41 -2.42
N LYS A 109 6.09 2.63 -2.88
CA LYS A 109 6.91 2.99 -4.04
C LYS A 109 6.09 2.84 -5.32
N MET A 110 5.75 3.97 -5.93
CA MET A 110 5.19 4.03 -7.28
C MET A 110 6.32 4.04 -8.32
N GLN A 111 6.01 3.74 -9.58
CA GLN A 111 7.01 3.83 -10.66
C GLN A 111 8.29 3.01 -10.33
N THR A 112 8.08 1.80 -9.79
CA THR A 112 9.19 0.92 -9.37
C THR A 112 10.08 0.60 -10.57
N GLY A 113 11.38 0.51 -10.31
CA GLY A 113 12.37 0.17 -11.32
C GLY A 113 12.51 -1.34 -11.55
N ASN A 114 11.80 -2.16 -10.77
CA ASN A 114 12.03 -3.59 -10.67
C ASN A 114 10.98 -4.40 -11.42
N GLN A 115 11.38 -5.08 -12.49
CA GLN A 115 10.53 -5.95 -13.28
C GLN A 115 10.93 -7.42 -13.17
N ALA A 116 11.81 -7.76 -12.22
CA ALA A 116 12.39 -9.09 -12.06
C ALA A 116 11.44 -10.14 -11.45
N GLY A 117 10.24 -9.78 -10.98
CA GLY A 117 9.34 -10.72 -10.32
C GLY A 117 8.86 -11.85 -11.26
N THR A 118 8.47 -12.98 -10.70
CA THR A 118 7.93 -14.12 -11.45
C THR A 118 6.75 -14.76 -10.73
N VAL A 119 5.78 -15.23 -11.53
CA VAL A 119 4.77 -16.20 -11.10
C VAL A 119 4.81 -17.34 -12.11
N THR A 120 5.15 -18.54 -11.69
CA THR A 120 5.31 -19.72 -12.55
C THR A 120 4.49 -20.88 -12.02
N LEU A 121 3.76 -21.56 -12.92
CA LEU A 121 3.03 -22.76 -12.56
C LEU A 121 4.03 -23.87 -12.22
N ARG A 122 3.80 -24.57 -11.10
CA ARG A 122 4.57 -25.77 -10.71
C ARG A 122 3.91 -27.07 -11.15
N SER A 123 2.66 -27.00 -11.59
CA SER A 123 1.82 -28.15 -11.89
C SER A 123 0.66 -27.74 -12.81
N ALA A 124 0.04 -28.74 -13.43
CA ALA A 124 -1.22 -28.60 -14.14
C ALA A 124 -2.46 -28.66 -13.22
N ASP A 125 -2.31 -29.08 -11.94
CA ASP A 125 -3.41 -29.03 -10.95
C ASP A 125 -3.68 -27.55 -10.55
N PRO A 126 -4.84 -26.97 -10.88
CA PRO A 126 -5.14 -25.57 -10.61
C PRO A 126 -5.28 -25.26 -9.11
N ARG A 127 -5.34 -26.27 -8.24
CA ARG A 127 -5.38 -26.09 -6.78
C ARG A 127 -3.99 -26.02 -6.16
N GLN A 128 -2.94 -26.37 -6.90
CA GLN A 128 -1.58 -26.23 -6.41
C GLN A 128 -1.14 -24.79 -6.59
N ALA A 129 -0.73 -24.16 -5.48
CA ALA A 129 -0.21 -22.80 -5.52
C ALA A 129 0.96 -22.70 -6.52
N PRO A 130 1.05 -21.61 -7.31
CA PRO A 130 2.20 -21.38 -8.18
C PRO A 130 3.44 -21.00 -7.37
N GLU A 131 4.59 -21.04 -8.01
CA GLU A 131 5.80 -20.40 -7.50
C GLU A 131 5.72 -18.90 -7.74
N ILE A 132 5.93 -18.14 -6.67
CA ILE A 132 5.85 -16.68 -6.67
C ILE A 132 7.16 -16.16 -6.11
N ASN A 133 7.92 -15.44 -6.92
CA ASN A 133 9.15 -14.78 -6.50
C ASN A 133 9.00 -13.28 -6.78
N PHE A 134 9.05 -12.45 -5.75
CA PHE A 134 8.94 -11.00 -5.90
C PHE A 134 10.20 -10.40 -6.52
N ASN A 135 11.36 -11.00 -6.23
CA ASN A 135 12.69 -10.50 -6.60
C ASN A 135 12.81 -9.01 -6.28
N PHE A 136 12.36 -8.60 -5.08
CA PHE A 136 12.45 -7.21 -4.68
C PHE A 136 13.90 -6.73 -4.74
N PHE A 137 14.06 -5.50 -5.21
CA PHE A 137 15.35 -4.81 -5.29
C PHE A 137 16.39 -5.46 -6.22
N ALA A 138 16.06 -6.52 -6.96
CA ALA A 138 16.97 -7.14 -7.93
C ALA A 138 17.37 -6.18 -9.06
N GLU A 139 16.42 -5.41 -9.58
CA GLU A 139 16.65 -4.40 -10.60
C GLU A 139 16.38 -3.00 -10.04
N LYS A 140 17.34 -2.09 -10.24
CA LYS A 140 17.30 -0.71 -9.73
C LYS A 140 16.98 -0.64 -8.23
N GLY A 141 17.39 -1.66 -7.46
CA GLY A 141 17.10 -1.80 -6.05
C GLY A 141 17.56 -0.61 -5.22
N GLU A 142 18.79 -0.15 -5.44
CA GLU A 142 19.36 0.99 -4.72
C GLU A 142 18.52 2.26 -4.84
N ARG A 143 18.00 2.53 -6.04
CA ARG A 143 17.12 3.68 -6.32
C ARG A 143 15.81 3.56 -5.56
N ASP A 144 15.16 2.41 -5.67
CA ASP A 144 13.88 2.18 -5.00
C ASP A 144 14.05 2.19 -3.47
N LEU A 145 15.16 1.64 -2.94
CA LEU A 145 15.51 1.69 -1.50
C LEU A 145 15.77 3.12 -1.03
N GLN A 146 16.53 3.92 -1.79
CA GLN A 146 16.78 5.32 -1.44
C GLN A 146 15.48 6.12 -1.36
N ALA A 147 14.58 5.97 -2.33
CA ALA A 147 13.28 6.63 -2.32
C ALA A 147 12.46 6.25 -1.06
N ILE A 148 12.39 4.96 -0.71
CA ILE A 148 11.65 4.52 0.48
C ILE A 148 12.32 5.02 1.76
N GLN A 149 13.65 5.01 1.83
CA GLN A 149 14.40 5.57 2.96
C GLN A 149 14.09 7.05 3.19
N GLU A 150 14.10 7.88 2.13
CA GLU A 150 13.75 9.30 2.22
C GLU A 150 12.33 9.51 2.76
N ALA A 151 11.38 8.66 2.37
CA ALA A 151 10.02 8.69 2.92
C ALA A 151 9.98 8.32 4.41
N VAL A 152 10.74 7.29 4.84
CA VAL A 152 10.86 6.94 6.27
C VAL A 152 11.41 8.12 7.06
N GLU A 153 12.54 8.69 6.62
CA GLU A 153 13.17 9.85 7.26
C GLU A 153 12.22 11.05 7.32
N HIS A 154 11.47 11.31 6.24
CA HIS A 154 10.49 12.39 6.20
C HIS A 154 9.33 12.17 7.19
N THR A 155 8.79 10.95 7.30
CA THR A 155 7.74 10.66 8.31
C THR A 155 8.26 10.83 9.73
N MET A 156 9.52 10.46 10.00
CA MET A 156 10.15 10.69 11.30
C MET A 156 10.32 12.19 11.60
N GLN A 157 10.64 13.01 10.61
CA GLN A 157 10.65 14.47 10.77
C GLN A 157 9.26 15.02 11.11
N ILE A 158 8.21 14.50 10.47
CA ILE A 158 6.82 14.87 10.79
C ILE A 158 6.50 14.56 12.25
N PHE A 159 6.75 13.34 12.74
CA PHE A 159 6.49 13.00 14.14
C PHE A 159 7.28 13.86 15.11
N ASN A 160 8.57 14.06 14.87
CA ASN A 160 9.42 14.92 15.71
C ASN A 160 8.91 16.36 15.78
N ALA A 161 8.27 16.86 14.71
CA ALA A 161 7.71 18.20 14.66
C ALA A 161 6.32 18.33 15.34
N THR A 162 5.59 17.23 15.57
CA THR A 162 4.24 17.29 16.16
C THR A 162 4.22 17.79 17.61
N GLY A 163 5.20 17.40 18.44
CA GLY A 163 5.30 17.83 19.84
C GLY A 163 4.14 17.35 20.73
N GLU A 164 3.97 17.96 21.90
CA GLU A 164 2.81 17.68 22.77
C GLU A 164 1.49 18.05 22.05
N PRO A 165 0.41 17.24 22.19
CA PRO A 165 0.28 16.10 23.11
C PRO A 165 0.68 14.75 22.50
N TYR A 166 1.21 14.75 21.28
CA TYR A 166 1.54 13.55 20.50
C TYR A 166 2.93 12.97 20.81
N ALA A 167 3.67 13.64 21.70
CA ALA A 167 4.90 13.18 22.32
C ALA A 167 4.67 12.85 23.82
N PRO A 168 5.56 12.06 24.45
CA PRO A 168 6.58 11.20 23.82
C PRO A 168 5.97 9.98 23.09
N TYR A 169 6.74 9.43 22.15
CA TYR A 169 6.40 8.21 21.42
C TYR A 169 7.64 7.34 21.23
N THR A 170 7.42 6.04 21.07
CA THR A 170 8.45 5.05 20.78
C THR A 170 8.40 4.66 19.30
N VAL A 171 9.56 4.59 18.64
CA VAL A 171 9.67 4.09 17.26
C VAL A 171 9.69 2.57 17.30
N ILE A 172 8.70 1.95 16.66
CA ILE A 172 8.62 0.50 16.51
C ILE A 172 9.25 0.08 15.19
N GLU A 173 8.95 0.80 14.09
CA GLU A 173 9.43 0.45 12.75
C GLU A 173 9.90 1.65 11.93
N PRO A 174 11.06 1.54 11.25
CA PRO A 174 12.08 0.50 11.46
C PRO A 174 12.66 0.56 12.90
N PRO A 175 12.99 -0.57 13.54
CA PRO A 175 13.55 -0.55 14.90
C PRO A 175 14.85 0.25 14.95
N PRO A 176 15.10 1.08 15.98
CA PRO A 176 16.32 1.88 16.07
C PRO A 176 17.64 1.08 16.05
N SER A 177 17.58 -0.22 16.36
CA SER A 177 18.72 -1.14 16.35
C SER A 177 19.05 -1.69 14.95
N VAL A 178 18.22 -1.44 13.95
CA VAL A 178 18.36 -1.97 12.59
C VAL A 178 18.66 -0.81 11.64
N ASP A 179 19.60 -1.01 10.71
CA ASP A 179 19.82 -0.06 9.62
C ASP A 179 18.52 0.14 8.83
N VAL A 180 18.16 1.39 8.54
CA VAL A 180 16.87 1.71 7.91
C VAL A 180 16.70 0.99 6.57
N ARG A 181 17.76 0.86 5.76
CA ARG A 181 17.67 0.16 4.46
C ARG A 181 17.47 -1.33 4.66
N GLN A 182 18.15 -1.92 5.64
CA GLN A 182 17.94 -3.32 5.99
C GLN A 182 16.52 -3.57 6.50
N GLY A 183 16.01 -2.73 7.41
CA GLY A 183 14.63 -2.83 7.91
C GLY A 183 13.59 -2.70 6.79
N ILE A 184 13.84 -1.81 5.81
CA ILE A 184 12.99 -1.71 4.61
C ILE A 184 13.01 -3.01 3.81
N MET A 185 14.17 -3.64 3.64
CA MET A 185 14.27 -4.91 2.89
C MET A 185 13.60 -6.07 3.61
N ASP A 186 13.74 -6.14 4.93
CA ASP A 186 13.19 -7.22 5.77
C ASP A 186 11.65 -7.17 5.82
N GLU A 187 11.08 -5.97 5.89
CA GLU A 187 9.63 -5.77 6.03
C GLU A 187 8.91 -5.47 4.70
N ALA A 188 9.64 -5.51 3.56
CA ALA A 188 9.06 -5.19 2.27
C ALA A 188 7.97 -6.19 1.86
N PHE A 189 6.77 -5.70 1.55
CA PHE A 189 5.67 -6.52 1.03
C PHE A 189 4.96 -5.89 -0.18
N SER A 190 4.16 -6.69 -0.88
CA SER A 190 3.28 -6.20 -1.94
C SER A 190 2.08 -7.11 -2.19
N HIS A 191 1.04 -6.50 -2.74
CA HIS A 191 -0.13 -7.18 -3.31
C HIS A 191 -0.56 -6.55 -4.65
N HIS A 192 0.20 -5.58 -5.18
CA HIS A 192 -0.10 -4.89 -6.43
C HIS A 192 0.65 -5.55 -7.59
N ALA A 193 0.40 -6.84 -7.80
CA ALA A 193 0.99 -7.57 -8.91
C ALA A 193 0.46 -7.03 -10.25
N THR A 194 1.32 -6.84 -11.23
CA THR A 194 0.88 -6.55 -12.61
C THR A 194 1.85 -7.13 -13.64
N SER A 195 1.45 -7.02 -14.91
CA SER A 195 2.33 -7.22 -16.06
C SER A 195 2.85 -8.65 -16.24
N THR A 196 2.24 -9.66 -15.61
CA THR A 196 2.50 -11.09 -15.87
C THR A 196 2.33 -11.45 -17.36
N CYS A 197 1.38 -10.79 -18.03
CA CYS A 197 1.21 -10.84 -19.47
C CYS A 197 1.28 -9.42 -20.07
N ARG A 198 2.47 -9.03 -20.54
CA ARG A 198 2.70 -7.66 -21.03
C ARG A 198 2.08 -7.45 -22.40
N MET A 199 1.59 -6.22 -22.59
CA MET A 199 1.19 -5.69 -23.89
C MET A 199 2.39 -5.16 -24.65
N GLY A 200 2.52 -5.52 -25.92
CA GLY A 200 3.59 -5.05 -26.78
C GLY A 200 3.40 -5.40 -28.25
N PRO A 201 4.47 -5.29 -29.06
CA PRO A 201 4.41 -5.56 -30.50
C PRO A 201 3.95 -6.99 -30.79
N ALA A 202 3.06 -7.13 -31.80
CA ALA A 202 2.61 -8.43 -32.26
C ALA A 202 3.80 -9.27 -32.75
N GLY A 203 3.83 -10.56 -32.40
CA GLY A 203 4.89 -11.51 -32.77
C GLY A 203 6.14 -11.46 -31.91
N ASP A 204 6.28 -10.51 -30.98
CA ASP A 204 7.37 -10.52 -30.01
C ASP A 204 7.03 -11.46 -28.83
N LYS A 205 7.90 -12.45 -28.62
CA LYS A 205 7.74 -13.52 -27.61
C LYS A 205 7.79 -13.00 -26.15
N ASN A 206 8.23 -11.76 -25.93
CA ASN A 206 8.27 -11.14 -24.61
C ASN A 206 6.91 -10.57 -24.17
N TYR A 207 5.93 -10.54 -25.07
CA TYR A 207 4.58 -10.02 -24.87
C TYR A 207 3.55 -11.10 -25.18
N CYS A 208 2.39 -11.07 -24.55
CA CYS A 208 1.32 -12.03 -24.85
C CYS A 208 -0.02 -11.41 -25.25
N VAL A 209 -0.09 -10.08 -25.33
CA VAL A 209 -1.21 -9.38 -25.97
C VAL A 209 -0.70 -8.18 -26.77
N GLU A 210 -1.41 -7.83 -27.85
CA GLU A 210 -1.08 -6.69 -28.72
C GLU A 210 -1.35 -5.35 -28.02
N SER A 211 -0.79 -4.26 -28.56
CA SER A 211 -0.77 -2.91 -27.98
C SER A 211 -2.12 -2.17 -27.89
N ASN A 212 -3.23 -2.80 -28.25
CA ASN A 212 -4.57 -2.20 -28.24
C ASN A 212 -5.13 -1.98 -26.83
N PHE A 213 -4.50 -2.59 -25.83
CA PHE A 213 -4.78 -2.40 -24.41
C PHE A 213 -3.58 -1.64 -23.81
N LYS A 214 -3.80 -0.75 -22.82
CA LYS A 214 -2.71 0.03 -22.19
C LYS A 214 -2.58 -0.37 -20.72
N PHE A 215 -1.48 -1.01 -20.33
CA PHE A 215 -0.76 -0.96 -19.03
C PHE A 215 0.49 -1.87 -19.01
N PRO A 216 1.66 -1.39 -19.46
CA PRO A 216 2.89 -2.19 -19.46
C PRO A 216 3.64 -2.20 -18.11
N ARG A 217 3.17 -1.43 -17.11
CA ARG A 217 3.80 -1.19 -15.80
C ARG A 217 2.75 -0.93 -14.70
N THR A 218 3.18 -0.92 -13.43
CA THR A 218 2.31 -0.67 -12.27
C THR A 218 1.72 0.74 -12.30
N PRO A 219 0.39 0.88 -12.29
CA PRO A 219 -0.24 2.19 -12.42
C PRO A 219 -0.46 2.85 -11.05
N GLY A 220 0.50 3.69 -10.66
CA GLY A 220 0.40 4.53 -9.46
C GLY A 220 0.41 3.75 -8.15
N GLY A 221 -0.12 4.38 -7.10
CA GLY A 221 -0.10 3.86 -5.73
C GLY A 221 -1.13 2.78 -5.47
N PHE A 222 -2.33 2.88 -6.06
CA PHE A 222 -3.44 1.93 -5.90
C PHE A 222 -4.03 1.55 -7.26
N PRO A 223 -3.96 0.27 -7.66
CA PRO A 223 -4.32 -0.15 -9.02
C PRO A 223 -5.83 -0.28 -9.26
N ALA A 224 -6.69 -0.04 -8.26
CA ALA A 224 -8.14 -0.25 -8.40
C ALA A 224 -8.76 0.55 -9.56
N ALA A 225 -8.55 1.86 -9.61
CA ALA A 225 -9.05 2.69 -10.70
C ALA A 225 -8.43 2.30 -12.06
N PRO A 226 -7.10 2.13 -12.20
CA PRO A 226 -6.49 1.58 -13.40
C PRO A 226 -7.09 0.24 -13.88
N THR A 227 -7.42 -0.67 -12.96
CA THR A 227 -8.09 -1.94 -13.28
C THR A 227 -9.45 -1.71 -13.93
N PHE A 228 -10.28 -0.80 -13.40
CA PHE A 228 -11.57 -0.49 -14.04
C PHE A 228 -11.39 0.15 -15.42
N VAL A 229 -10.40 1.04 -15.58
CA VAL A 229 -10.12 1.70 -16.86
C VAL A 229 -9.69 0.69 -17.93
N ILE A 230 -8.81 -0.26 -17.61
CA ILE A 230 -8.42 -1.29 -18.57
C ILE A 230 -9.57 -2.26 -18.87
N SER A 231 -10.43 -2.58 -17.90
CA SER A 231 -11.64 -3.37 -18.14
C SER A 231 -12.61 -2.68 -19.10
N GLN A 232 -12.83 -1.37 -18.96
CA GLN A 232 -13.64 -0.60 -19.89
C GLN A 232 -13.02 -0.60 -21.29
N LYS A 233 -11.70 -0.46 -21.39
CA LYS A 233 -11.00 -0.54 -22.68
C LYS A 233 -11.12 -1.91 -23.33
N ALA A 234 -11.02 -2.98 -22.54
CA ALA A 234 -11.23 -4.36 -22.97
C ALA A 234 -12.62 -4.54 -23.58
N PHE A 235 -13.65 -4.06 -22.88
CA PHE A 235 -15.02 -4.10 -23.35
C PHE A 235 -15.21 -3.39 -24.71
N GLU A 236 -14.68 -2.17 -24.86
CA GLU A 236 -14.75 -1.43 -26.12
C GLU A 236 -14.09 -2.17 -27.30
N ALA A 237 -12.93 -2.79 -27.07
CA ALA A 237 -12.21 -3.50 -28.12
C ALA A 237 -12.98 -4.75 -28.56
N ILE A 238 -13.51 -5.52 -27.60
CA ILE A 238 -14.34 -6.69 -27.87
C ILE A 238 -15.60 -6.27 -28.66
N LEU A 239 -16.29 -5.20 -28.21
CA LEU A 239 -17.49 -4.71 -28.87
C LEU A 239 -17.22 -4.28 -30.32
N LYS A 240 -16.08 -3.65 -30.60
CA LYS A 240 -15.68 -3.29 -31.97
C LYS A 240 -15.38 -4.51 -32.83
N SER A 241 -14.76 -5.55 -32.26
CA SER A 241 -14.43 -6.78 -33.00
C SER A 241 -15.66 -7.58 -33.46
N ILE A 242 -16.81 -7.43 -32.80
CA ILE A 242 -18.06 -8.14 -33.14
C ILE A 242 -18.88 -7.36 -34.18
N LYS A 243 -18.64 -6.05 -34.32
CA LYS A 243 -19.37 -5.17 -35.26
C LYS A 243 -18.73 -5.11 -36.65
N ASN A 244 -17.50 -5.60 -36.78
CA ASN A 244 -16.76 -5.73 -38.04
C ASN A 244 -16.77 -7.19 -38.50
#